data_AF-A0A9X2BC04-F1
#
_entry.id   AF-A0A9X2BC04-F1
#
_cell.length_a   1.000
_cell.length_b   1.000
_cell.length_c   1.000
_cell.angle_alpha   90.00
_cell.angle_beta   90.00
_cell.angle_gamma   90.00
#
_symmetry.space_group_name_H-M   'P 1'
#
loop_
_entity.id
_entity.type
_entity.pdbx_description
1 polymer ?
#
loop_
_entity_poly.entity_id
_entity_poly.type
_entity_poly.pdbx_seq_one_letter_code
_entity_poly.pdbx_strand_id
1 'polypeptide(L)' 'MDRNILLREIEDSRKKMNEMSKIMPLIAEEIVEISQHIDALLNEFQKANVKNSYS' A
#
# COMPACT_ATOMS: atom_id res chain seq x y z
N MET A 1 -2.26 14.49 -2.42
CA MET A 1 -3.25 13.58 -1.82
C MET A 1 -3.30 13.85 -0.33
N ASP A 2 -4.47 13.81 0.31
CA ASP A 2 -4.57 13.92 1.77
C ASP A 2 -3.91 12.68 2.41
N ARG A 3 -3.11 12.89 3.46
CA ARG A 3 -2.45 11.83 4.23
C ARG A 3 -3.43 10.76 4.71
N ASN A 4 -4.64 11.16 5.11
CA ASN A 4 -5.66 10.24 5.58
C ASN A 4 -6.24 9.36 4.46
N ILE A 5 -6.31 9.91 3.24
CA ILE A 5 -6.72 9.14 2.05
C ILE A 5 -5.67 8.08 1.74
N LEU A 6 -4.38 8.47 1.75
CA LEU A 6 -3.29 7.54 1.45
C LEU A 6 -3.18 6.40 2.48
N LEU A 7 -3.34 6.71 3.77
CA LEU A 7 -3.39 5.69 4.83
C LEU A 7 -4.56 4.72 4.65
N ARG A 8 -5.71 5.24 4.23
CA ARG A 8 -6.88 4.41 3.96
C ARG A 8 -6.64 3.47 2.79
N GLU A 9 -6.07 3.96 1.70
CA GLU A 9 -5.76 3.15 0.51
C GLU A 9 -4.71 2.06 0.80
N ILE A 10 -3.73 2.35 1.66
CA ILE A 10 -2.76 1.36 2.14
C ILE A 10 -3.49 0.24 2.91
N GLU A 11 -4.36 0.59 3.87
CA GLU A 11 -5.07 -0.40 4.67
C GLU A 11 -6.08 -1.21 3.86
N ASP A 12 -6.79 -0.57 2.92
CA ASP A 12 -7.73 -1.26 2.03
C ASP A 12 -6.99 -2.24 1.11
N SER A 13 -5.84 -1.84 0.57
CA SER A 13 -4.97 -2.71 -0.26
C SER A 13 -4.40 -3.88 0.55
N ARG A 14 -3.97 -3.65 1.79
CA ARG A 14 -3.48 -4.71 2.70
C ARG A 14 -4.57 -5.73 3.02
N LYS A 15 -5.80 -5.27 3.29
CA LYS A 15 -6.94 -6.17 3.53
C LYS A 15 -7.23 -7.03 2.30
N LYS A 16 -7.26 -6.43 1.11
CA LYS A 16 -7.46 -7.15 -0.14
C LYS A 16 -6.38 -8.23 -0.36
N MET A 17 -5.11 -7.88 -0.18
CA MET A 17 -4.01 -8.84 -0.27
C MET A 17 -4.16 -10.01 0.71
N ASN A 18 -4.53 -9.71 1.97
CA ASN A 18 -4.73 -10.72 3.01
C ASN A 18 -5.94 -11.63 2.75
N GLU A 19 -6.98 -11.13 2.08
CA GLU A 19 -8.12 -11.96 1.71
C GLU A 19 -7.75 -12.88 0.54
N MET A 20 -7.04 -12.35 -0.46
CA MET A 20 -6.62 -13.13 -1.63
C MET A 20 -5.57 -14.19 -1.27
N SER A 21 -4.61 -13.87 -0.38
CA SER A 21 -3.56 -14.81 0.05
C SER A 21 -4.07 -16.01 0.85
N LYS A 22 -5.32 -15.98 1.33
CA LYS A 22 -5.98 -17.15 1.94
C LYS A 22 -6.31 -18.23 0.92
N ILE A 23 -6.49 -17.85 -0.34
CA ILE A 23 -6.98 -18.73 -1.42
C ILE A 23 -6.02 -18.80 -2.61
N MET A 24 -5.04 -17.91 -2.69
CA MET A 24 -4.04 -17.84 -3.76
C MET A 24 -2.62 -17.95 -3.22
N PRO A 25 -1.70 -18.59 -3.94
CA PRO A 25 -0.28 -18.54 -3.62
C PRO A 25 0.25 -17.10 -3.57
N LEU A 26 1.18 -16.82 -2.66
CA LEU A 26 1.80 -15.48 -2.55
C LEU A 26 2.58 -15.05 -3.81
N ILE A 27 2.94 -16.01 -4.65
CA ILE A 27 3.63 -15.79 -5.93
C ILE A 27 2.66 -15.58 -7.10
N ALA A 28 1.35 -15.66 -6.86
CA ALA A 28 0.37 -15.36 -7.89
C ALA A 28 0.54 -13.91 -8.34
N GLU A 29 0.48 -13.68 -9.65
CA GLU A 29 0.67 -12.38 -10.27
C GLU A 29 -0.18 -11.30 -9.61
N GLU A 30 -1.46 -11.59 -9.34
CA GLU A 30 -2.40 -10.68 -8.69
C GLU A 30 -1.95 -10.30 -7.26
N ILE A 31 -1.35 -11.21 -6.50
CA ILE A 31 -0.82 -10.92 -5.16
C ILE A 31 0.44 -10.03 -5.27
N VAL A 32 1.31 -10.33 -6.25
CA VAL A 32 2.52 -9.56 -6.51
C VAL A 32 2.17 -8.13 -6.91
N GLU A 33 1.18 -7.94 -7.78
CA GLU A 33 0.69 -6.62 -8.19
C GLU A 33 0.17 -5.81 -6.99
N ILE A 34 -0.64 -6.43 -6.12
CA ILE A 34 -1.13 -5.75 -4.91
C ILE A 34 0.02 -5.39 -3.96
N SER A 35 1.01 -6.28 -3.81
CA SER A 35 2.21 -5.99 -3.01
C SER A 35 2.97 -4.79 -3.55
N GLN A 36 3.23 -4.75 -4.86
CA GLN A 36 3.91 -3.64 -5.51
C GLN A 36 3.12 -2.33 -5.39
N HIS A 37 1.80 -2.41 -5.46
CA HIS A 37 0.93 -1.25 -5.25
C HIS A 37 1.03 -0.71 -3.81
N ILE A 38 1.02 -1.60 -2.79
CA ILE A 38 1.22 -1.21 -1.39
C ILE A 38 2.58 -0.53 -1.20
N ASP A 39 3.64 -1.06 -1.81
CA ASP A 39 4.98 -0.45 -1.75
C ASP A 39 4.99 0.95 -2.37
N ALA A 40 4.31 1.16 -3.50
CA ALA A 40 4.17 2.49 -4.11
C ALA A 40 3.47 3.48 -3.17
N LEU A 41 2.36 3.08 -2.54
CA LEU A 41 1.62 3.93 -1.60
C LEU A 41 2.44 4.26 -0.34
N LEU A 42 3.19 3.28 0.19
CA LEU A 42 4.09 3.50 1.33
C LEU A 42 5.20 4.49 1.00
N ASN A 43 5.77 4.39 -0.20
CA ASN A 43 6.78 5.33 -0.69
C ASN A 43 6.22 6.75 -0.83
N GLU A 44 4.99 6.89 -1.33
CA GLU A 44 4.31 8.19 -1.39
C GLU A 44 4.04 8.76 0.00
N PHE A 45 3.63 7.91 0.95
CA PHE A 45 3.38 8.32 2.33
C PHE A 45 4.66 8.82 3.00
N GLN A 46 5.77 8.10 2.82
CA GLN A 46 7.06 8.50 3.34
C GLN A 46 7.52 9.83 2.73
N LYS A 47 7.40 10.01 1.41
CA LYS A 47 7.73 11.28 0.74
C LYS A 47 6.91 12.45 1.28
N ALA A 48 5.61 12.24 1.54
CA ALA A 48 4.74 13.25 2.12
C ALA A 48 5.15 13.62 3.55
N ASN A 49 5.61 12.67 4.36
CA ASN A 49 6.10 12.95 5.73
C ASN A 49 7.48 13.64 5.74
N VAL A 50 8.40 13.24 4.85
CA VAL A 50 9.73 13.87 4.76
C VAL A 50 9.63 15.33 4.33
N LYS A 51 8.74 15.68 3.39
CA LYS A 51 8.51 17.08 2.98
C LYS A 51 8.00 17.97 4.11
N ASN A 52 7.31 17.40 5.11
CA ASN A 52 6.78 18.15 6.25
C ASN A 52 7.79 18.30 7.41
N SER A 53 8.95 17.65 7.31
CA SER A 53 9.99 17.65 8.37
C SER A 53 11.03 18.77 8.20
N TYR A 54 10.99 19.49 7.07
CA TYR A 54 11.91 20.57 6.70
C TYR A 54 11.20 21.91 6.46
N SER A 55 9.95 22.07 6.93
CA SER A 55 9.19 23.33 6.88
C SER A 55 8.97 23.89 8.27
#